data_AF-A0A017HLI0-F1
#
_entry.id   AF-A0A017HLI0-F1
#
_cell.length_a   1.000
_cell.length_b   1.000
_cell.length_c   1.000
_cell.angle_alpha   90.00
_cell.angle_beta   90.00
_cell.angle_gamma   90.00
#
_symmetry.space_group_name_H-M   'P 1'
#
loop_
_entity.id
_entity.type
_entity.pdbx_description
1 polymer ?
#
loop_
_entity_poly.entity_id
_entity_poly.type
_entity_poly.pdbx_seq_one_letter_code
_entity_poly.pdbx_strand_id
1 'polypeptide(L)'
;MLAEAKAQVIRQDLAAELAQLKNLALAAVQASGEIEAGEEAIREAVLALLVEIPRYRTYLESDDPERRAEDARLLDEAADRAAEGLVSDMALRFVARAIRDGDTEEARRLRTRFQQVTGALMAKSQEDTAFYRFTRCLAHCEVGGEPGDPVWTPARFGEWLSERTGRDLTLTSSHDTKRAEDARMRLVAMTHLPDAFAHVWQASKAVDGAPKVDPRIRWYAVQSLLALWEDGRQDLEDRLAGHLEKALREAREVTNWTHPREEAEARPEDFARALAREWGRGLPDGAPR
;
A
#
# COMPACT_ATOMS: atom_id res chain seq x y z
N MET A 1 -7.93 -4.28 -4.07
CA MET A 1 -7.05 -4.05 -2.91
C MET A 1 -6.45 -2.64 -2.84
N LEU A 2 -5.53 -2.21 -3.71
CA LEU A 2 -4.96 -0.84 -3.62
C LEU A 2 -6.01 0.25 -3.84
N ALA A 3 -6.86 0.11 -4.86
CA ALA A 3 -7.95 1.06 -5.13
C ALA A 3 -8.89 1.20 -3.91
N GLU A 4 -9.26 0.09 -3.27
CA GLU A 4 -10.08 0.07 -2.06
C GLU A 4 -9.36 0.73 -0.87
N ALA A 5 -8.05 0.49 -0.71
CA ALA A 5 -7.26 1.14 0.33
C ALA A 5 -7.20 2.67 0.12
N LYS A 6 -6.95 3.13 -1.12
CA LYS A 6 -6.99 4.56 -1.47
C LYS A 6 -8.34 5.17 -1.16
N ALA A 7 -9.40 4.51 -1.63
CA ALA A 7 -10.77 4.92 -1.43
C ALA A 7 -11.15 5.02 0.06
N GLN A 8 -10.59 4.15 0.92
CA GLN A 8 -10.79 4.21 2.36
C GLN A 8 -9.97 5.32 3.02
N VAL A 9 -8.67 5.38 2.76
CA VAL A 9 -7.73 6.36 3.34
C VAL A 9 -8.16 7.79 3.01
N ILE A 10 -8.54 8.07 1.76
CA ILE A 10 -8.97 9.41 1.35
C ILE A 10 -10.27 9.87 2.00
N ARG A 11 -11.17 8.94 2.34
CA ARG A 11 -12.45 9.24 3.01
C ARG A 11 -12.33 9.34 4.53
N GLN A 12 -11.27 8.78 5.10
CA GLN A 12 -11.05 8.70 6.55
C GLN A 12 -9.86 9.60 6.91
N ASP A 13 -8.66 9.03 6.95
CA ASP A 13 -7.43 9.70 7.39
C ASP A 13 -7.12 11.01 6.67
N LEU A 14 -7.46 11.11 5.38
CA LEU A 14 -7.21 12.29 4.54
C LEU A 14 -8.51 13.00 4.12
N ALA A 15 -9.56 12.91 4.94
CA ALA A 15 -10.86 13.53 4.64
C ALA A 15 -10.76 15.06 4.51
N ALA A 16 -9.86 15.69 5.26
CA ALA A 16 -9.63 17.14 5.18
C ALA A 16 -9.00 17.53 3.84
N GLU A 17 -8.02 16.76 3.35
CA GLU A 17 -7.41 16.91 2.04
C GLU A 17 -8.45 16.76 0.93
N LEU A 18 -9.32 15.76 1.01
CA LEU A 18 -10.41 15.56 0.06
C LEU A 18 -11.37 16.75 0.04
N ALA A 19 -11.77 17.25 1.21
CA ALA A 19 -12.64 18.41 1.32
C ALA A 19 -12.01 19.66 0.71
N GLN A 20 -10.72 19.88 0.93
CA GLN A 20 -9.98 21.00 0.35
C GLN A 20 -9.87 20.88 -1.17
N LEU A 21 -9.55 19.70 -1.70
CA LEU A 21 -9.48 19.46 -3.14
C LEU A 21 -10.84 19.69 -3.81
N LYS A 22 -11.93 19.21 -3.19
CA LYS A 22 -13.30 19.49 -3.65
C LYS A 22 -13.54 21.00 -3.77
N ASN A 23 -13.20 21.77 -2.74
CA ASN A 23 -13.42 23.21 -2.72
C ASN A 23 -12.58 23.94 -3.79
N LEU A 24 -11.33 23.53 -3.99
CA LEU A 24 -10.47 24.08 -5.06
C LEU A 24 -11.01 23.73 -6.46
N ALA A 25 -11.52 22.51 -6.65
CA ALA A 25 -12.14 22.09 -7.90
C ALA A 25 -13.43 22.87 -8.20
N LEU A 26 -14.27 23.11 -7.19
CA LEU A 26 -15.45 23.97 -7.32
C LEU A 26 -15.08 25.41 -7.70
N ALA A 27 -14.04 25.98 -7.07
CA ALA A 27 -13.55 27.31 -7.42
C ALA A 27 -13.04 27.36 -8.88
N ALA A 28 -12.33 26.31 -9.33
CA ALA A 28 -11.88 26.22 -10.72
C ALA A 28 -13.05 26.14 -11.72
N VAL A 29 -14.11 25.37 -11.40
CA VAL A 29 -15.34 25.33 -12.20
C VAL A 29 -15.97 26.73 -12.30
N GLN A 30 -16.12 27.43 -11.17
CA GLN A 30 -16.72 28.76 -11.12
C GLN A 30 -15.90 29.80 -11.90
N ALA A 31 -14.57 29.74 -11.83
CA ALA A 31 -13.68 30.65 -12.54
C ALA A 31 -13.71 30.43 -14.05
N SER A 32 -13.85 29.18 -14.51
CA SER A 32 -13.92 28.83 -15.94
C SER A 32 -15.30 29.11 -16.55
N GLY A 33 -16.37 28.74 -15.87
CA GLY A 33 -17.74 28.83 -16.40
C GLY A 33 -18.07 27.83 -17.52
N GLU A 34 -17.17 26.87 -17.82
CA GLU A 34 -17.37 25.85 -18.87
C GLU A 34 -18.50 24.86 -18.56
N ILE A 35 -18.69 24.51 -17.29
CA ILE A 35 -19.66 23.51 -16.85
C ILE A 35 -20.43 23.99 -15.62
N GLU A 36 -21.64 23.46 -15.44
CA GLU A 36 -22.38 23.54 -14.19
C GLU A 36 -22.33 22.15 -13.53
N ALA A 37 -21.65 22.06 -12.38
CA ALA A 37 -21.51 20.81 -11.64
C ALA A 37 -21.79 21.04 -10.15
N GLY A 38 -22.64 20.18 -9.58
CA GLY A 38 -22.93 20.20 -8.15
C GLY A 38 -21.75 19.72 -7.31
N GLU A 39 -21.76 20.06 -6.01
CA GLU A 39 -20.67 19.71 -5.10
C GLU A 39 -20.35 18.23 -5.06
N GLU A 40 -21.36 17.36 -5.06
CA GLU A 40 -21.15 15.91 -4.98
C GLU A 40 -20.56 15.35 -6.28
N ALA A 41 -20.94 15.89 -7.44
CA ALA A 41 -20.35 15.49 -8.72
C ALA A 41 -18.85 15.83 -8.76
N ILE A 42 -18.45 16.99 -8.24
CA ILE A 42 -17.04 17.37 -8.12
C ILE A 42 -16.31 16.53 -7.08
N ARG A 43 -16.96 16.22 -5.95
CA ARG A 43 -16.39 15.35 -4.91
C ARG A 43 -16.07 13.96 -5.45
N GLU A 44 -17.03 13.34 -6.15
CA GLU A 44 -16.84 12.01 -6.74
C GLU A 44 -15.84 12.04 -7.91
N ALA A 45 -15.82 13.10 -8.72
CA ALA A 45 -14.80 13.31 -9.74
C ALA A 45 -13.37 13.35 -9.16
N VAL A 46 -13.14 14.17 -8.13
CA VAL A 46 -11.84 14.26 -7.44
C VAL A 46 -11.46 12.92 -6.82
N LEU A 47 -12.41 12.25 -6.18
CA LEU A 47 -12.18 10.96 -5.53
C LEU A 47 -11.82 9.87 -6.54
N ALA A 48 -12.58 9.75 -7.63
CA ALA A 48 -12.33 8.77 -8.68
C ALA A 48 -10.94 8.98 -9.30
N LEU A 49 -10.57 10.23 -9.58
CA LEU A 49 -9.26 10.56 -10.11
C LEU A 49 -8.12 10.19 -9.14
N LEU A 50 -8.24 10.53 -7.85
CA LEU A 50 -7.24 10.20 -6.82
C LEU A 50 -6.98 8.70 -6.69
N VAL A 51 -8.02 7.88 -6.84
CA VAL A 51 -7.91 6.41 -6.77
C VAL A 51 -7.09 5.87 -7.95
N GLU A 52 -7.23 6.45 -9.13
CA GLU A 52 -6.63 5.96 -10.38
C GLU A 52 -5.19 6.43 -10.64
N ILE A 53 -4.66 7.42 -9.90
CA ILE A 53 -3.28 7.87 -10.05
C ILE A 53 -2.29 6.77 -9.60
N PRO A 54 -1.45 6.20 -10.48
CA PRO A 54 -0.62 5.05 -10.13
C PRO A 54 0.70 5.41 -9.43
N ARG A 55 1.07 6.69 -9.36
CA ARG A 55 2.35 7.17 -8.80
C ARG A 55 2.13 8.03 -7.56
N TYR A 56 3.21 8.26 -6.79
CA TYR A 56 3.18 9.19 -5.65
C TYR A 56 2.70 10.57 -6.07
N ARG A 57 3.24 11.11 -7.16
CA ARG A 57 2.83 12.42 -7.67
C ARG A 57 3.27 12.62 -9.10
N THR A 58 2.61 13.55 -9.76
CA THR A 58 3.06 14.16 -11.01
C THR A 58 3.82 15.46 -10.73
N TYR A 59 4.50 15.95 -11.75
CA TYR A 59 5.27 17.20 -11.80
C TYR A 59 4.91 17.94 -13.10
N LEU A 60 3.63 18.32 -13.23
CA LEU A 60 3.08 19.01 -14.41
C LEU A 60 3.65 20.41 -14.63
N GLU A 61 4.35 20.95 -13.63
CA GLU A 61 5.09 22.22 -13.64
C GLU A 61 6.60 22.02 -13.79
N SER A 62 7.08 20.80 -14.05
CA SER A 62 8.51 20.54 -14.28
C SER A 62 9.03 21.34 -15.47
N ASP A 63 10.28 21.84 -15.40
CA ASP A 63 10.96 22.48 -16.52
C ASP A 63 11.34 21.49 -17.63
N ASP A 64 11.39 20.20 -17.32
CA ASP A 64 11.62 19.11 -18.27
C ASP A 64 10.35 18.82 -19.10
N PRO A 65 10.35 19.09 -20.42
CA PRO A 65 9.18 18.88 -21.28
C PRO A 65 8.78 17.40 -21.40
N GLU A 66 9.74 16.47 -21.35
CA GLU A 66 9.46 15.03 -21.48
C GLU A 66 8.74 14.53 -20.22
N ARG A 67 9.25 14.89 -19.03
CA ARG A 67 8.58 14.63 -17.74
C ARG A 67 7.16 15.19 -17.73
N ARG A 68 6.99 16.44 -18.16
CA ARG A 68 5.67 17.10 -18.20
C ARG A 68 4.69 16.35 -19.12
N ALA A 69 5.15 15.95 -20.31
CA ALA A 69 4.33 15.22 -21.27
C ALA A 69 3.98 13.80 -20.77
N GLU A 70 4.90 13.12 -20.08
CA GLU A 70 4.64 11.82 -19.46
C GLU A 70 3.57 11.91 -18.37
N ASP A 71 3.69 12.89 -17.47
CA ASP A 71 2.74 13.07 -16.38
C ASP A 71 1.36 13.53 -16.87
N ALA A 72 1.30 14.32 -17.95
CA ALA A 72 0.04 14.67 -18.60
C ALA A 72 -0.66 13.43 -19.18
N ARG A 73 0.07 12.55 -19.87
CA ARG A 73 -0.48 11.27 -20.38
C ARG A 73 -0.98 10.38 -19.24
N LEU A 74 -0.21 10.25 -18.17
CA LEU A 74 -0.60 9.46 -16.99
C LEU A 74 -1.90 9.98 -16.35
N LEU A 75 -2.07 11.31 -16.28
CA LEU A 75 -3.29 11.93 -15.77
C LEU A 75 -4.50 11.66 -16.68
N ASP A 76 -4.31 11.74 -18.00
CA ASP A 76 -5.37 11.44 -18.98
C ASP A 76 -5.80 9.97 -18.88
N GLU A 77 -4.84 9.04 -18.83
CA GLU A 77 -5.11 7.60 -18.65
C GLU A 77 -5.82 7.29 -17.32
N ALA A 78 -5.46 7.98 -16.24
CA ALA A 78 -6.14 7.85 -14.96
C ALA A 78 -7.58 8.39 -15.03
N ALA A 79 -7.81 9.49 -15.73
CA ALA A 79 -9.15 10.02 -15.97
C ALA A 79 -10.00 9.09 -16.84
N ASP A 80 -9.41 8.44 -17.84
CA ASP A 80 -10.10 7.43 -18.67
C ASP A 80 -10.59 6.25 -17.84
N ARG A 81 -9.71 5.65 -17.02
CA ARG A 81 -10.09 4.57 -16.11
C ARG A 81 -11.13 5.00 -15.08
N ALA A 82 -10.98 6.20 -14.52
CA ALA A 82 -11.93 6.74 -13.54
C ALA A 82 -13.33 6.95 -14.14
N ALA A 83 -13.42 7.31 -15.43
CA ALA A 83 -14.68 7.55 -16.12
C ALA A 83 -15.54 6.27 -16.25
N GLU A 84 -14.93 5.09 -16.34
CA GLU A 84 -15.63 3.80 -16.48
C GLU A 84 -16.58 3.52 -15.29
N GLY A 85 -16.27 4.06 -14.11
CA GLY A 85 -17.06 3.89 -12.89
C GLY A 85 -18.13 4.96 -12.65
N LEU A 86 -18.25 5.98 -13.53
CA LEU A 86 -19.12 7.13 -13.33
C LEU A 86 -20.32 7.11 -14.29
N VAL A 87 -21.48 7.55 -13.79
CA VAL A 87 -22.68 7.74 -14.63
C VAL A 87 -22.50 8.91 -15.61
N SER A 88 -21.77 9.95 -15.19
CA SER A 88 -21.36 11.08 -16.01
C SER A 88 -19.93 11.44 -15.66
N ASP A 89 -19.08 11.59 -16.67
CA ASP A 89 -17.68 11.94 -16.52
C ASP A 89 -17.42 13.45 -16.71
N MET A 90 -18.44 14.28 -16.98
CA MET A 90 -18.28 15.70 -17.27
C MET A 90 -17.44 16.44 -16.20
N ALA A 91 -17.76 16.24 -14.92
CA ALA A 91 -17.03 16.84 -13.80
C ALA A 91 -15.59 16.29 -13.70
N LEU A 92 -15.41 14.98 -13.90
CA LEU A 92 -14.09 14.33 -13.92
C LEU A 92 -13.21 14.88 -15.03
N ARG A 93 -13.74 14.96 -16.26
CA ARG A 93 -13.03 15.49 -17.42
C ARG A 93 -12.64 16.95 -17.22
N PHE A 94 -13.50 17.76 -16.61
CA PHE A 94 -13.15 19.13 -16.26
C PHE A 94 -12.02 19.18 -15.22
N VAL A 95 -12.15 18.45 -14.10
CA VAL A 95 -11.14 18.42 -13.03
C VAL A 95 -9.79 17.97 -13.56
N ALA A 96 -9.74 16.91 -14.38
CA ALA A 96 -8.53 16.43 -15.00
C ALA A 96 -7.88 17.50 -15.90
N ARG A 97 -8.64 18.17 -16.77
CA ARG A 97 -8.11 19.26 -17.62
C ARG A 97 -7.63 20.46 -16.80
N ALA A 98 -8.37 20.85 -15.76
CA ALA A 98 -7.97 21.95 -14.88
C ALA A 98 -6.63 21.63 -14.17
N ILE A 99 -6.46 20.40 -13.69
CA ILE A 99 -5.19 19.92 -13.12
C ILE A 99 -4.10 19.89 -14.18
N ARG A 100 -4.37 19.41 -15.40
CA ARG A 100 -3.37 19.23 -16.46
C ARG A 100 -2.83 20.56 -16.98
N ASP A 101 -3.73 21.42 -17.48
CA ASP A 101 -3.38 22.57 -18.31
C ASP A 101 -4.05 23.88 -17.87
N GLY A 102 -4.95 23.86 -16.87
CA GLY A 102 -5.68 25.06 -16.45
C GLY A 102 -4.77 26.23 -16.05
N ASP A 103 -5.10 27.42 -16.54
CA ASP A 103 -4.32 28.65 -16.44
C ASP A 103 -4.91 29.70 -15.49
N THR A 104 -6.08 29.42 -14.91
CA THR A 104 -6.63 30.23 -13.82
C THR A 104 -5.82 30.02 -12.53
N GLU A 105 -5.85 30.99 -11.63
CA GLU A 105 -5.20 30.86 -10.32
C GLU A 105 -5.78 29.68 -9.52
N GLU A 106 -7.09 29.47 -9.63
CA GLU A 106 -7.82 28.37 -9.00
C GLU A 106 -7.37 27.01 -9.54
N ALA A 107 -7.19 26.88 -10.86
CA ALA A 107 -6.70 25.65 -11.48
C ALA A 107 -5.25 25.34 -11.07
N ARG A 108 -4.36 26.34 -11.02
CA ARG A 108 -2.98 26.16 -10.53
C ARG A 108 -2.94 25.70 -9.08
N ARG A 109 -3.78 26.27 -8.21
CA ARG A 109 -3.90 25.86 -6.80
C ARG A 109 -4.43 24.43 -6.68
N LEU A 110 -5.45 24.07 -7.46
CA LEU A 110 -5.98 22.71 -7.52
C LEU A 110 -4.88 21.72 -7.94
N ARG A 111 -4.16 22.01 -9.03
CA ARG A 111 -3.04 21.18 -9.53
C ARG A 111 -1.98 20.96 -8.45
N THR A 112 -1.49 22.04 -7.86
CA THR A 112 -0.46 21.98 -6.80
C THR A 112 -0.96 21.14 -5.62
N ARG A 113 -2.19 21.39 -5.16
CA ARG A 113 -2.73 20.66 -4.01
C ARG A 113 -2.98 19.19 -4.33
N PHE A 114 -3.45 18.87 -5.54
CA PHE A 114 -3.65 17.50 -5.98
C PHE A 114 -2.34 16.71 -5.93
N GLN A 115 -1.26 17.26 -6.50
CA GLN A 115 0.08 16.65 -6.45
C GLN A 115 0.66 16.50 -5.04
N GLN A 116 0.32 17.39 -4.11
CA GLN A 116 0.71 17.27 -2.70
C GLN A 116 -0.04 16.13 -2.00
N VAL A 117 -1.32 15.95 -2.31
CA VAL A 117 -2.19 14.95 -1.67
C VAL A 117 -1.93 13.54 -2.19
N THR A 118 -1.69 13.36 -3.49
CA THR A 118 -1.44 12.03 -4.08
C THR A 118 -0.26 11.33 -3.42
N GLY A 119 0.77 12.07 -2.99
CA GLY A 119 1.96 11.49 -2.37
C GLY A 119 1.65 10.87 -1.01
N ALA A 120 0.95 11.61 -0.15
CA ALA A 120 0.50 11.12 1.15
C ALA A 120 -0.53 9.98 0.98
N LEU A 121 -1.42 10.09 0.00
CA LEU A 121 -2.42 9.06 -0.29
C LEU A 121 -1.77 7.75 -0.72
N MET A 122 -0.79 7.77 -1.62
CA MET A 122 -0.07 6.58 -2.05
C MET A 122 0.66 5.90 -0.90
N ALA A 123 1.46 6.64 -0.11
CA ALA A 123 2.18 6.09 1.03
C ALA A 123 1.22 5.40 2.03
N LYS A 124 0.18 6.13 2.47
CA LYS A 124 -0.77 5.59 3.45
C LYS A 124 -1.60 4.42 2.92
N SER A 125 -1.96 4.45 1.64
CA SER A 125 -2.85 3.43 1.06
C SER A 125 -2.12 2.20 0.59
N GLN A 126 -0.96 2.35 -0.03
CA GLN A 126 -0.16 1.24 -0.53
C GLN A 126 0.65 0.63 0.59
N GLU A 127 1.50 1.42 1.24
CA GLU A 127 2.52 0.93 2.15
C GLU A 127 1.97 0.65 3.55
N ASP A 128 1.08 1.52 4.05
CA ASP A 128 0.51 1.42 5.40
C ASP A 128 -0.88 0.77 5.41
N THR A 129 -1.37 0.23 4.28
CA THR A 129 -2.67 -0.46 4.27
C THR A 129 -2.67 -1.64 3.31
N ALA A 130 -2.49 -1.44 2.00
CA ALA A 130 -2.59 -2.53 1.02
C ALA A 130 -1.54 -3.62 1.24
N PHE A 131 -0.31 -3.27 1.64
CA PHE A 131 0.74 -4.24 1.99
C PHE A 131 0.40 -5.12 3.19
N TYR A 132 -0.45 -4.66 4.11
CA TYR A 132 -0.94 -5.44 5.23
C TYR A 132 -2.17 -6.31 4.87
N ARG A 133 -2.82 -6.03 3.74
CA ARG A 133 -3.91 -6.85 3.18
C ARG A 133 -3.42 -7.88 2.16
N PHE A 134 -2.34 -7.57 1.43
CA PHE A 134 -1.76 -8.44 0.42
C PHE A 134 -0.79 -9.43 1.06
N THR A 135 -1.31 -10.57 1.53
CA THR A 135 -0.54 -11.50 2.36
C THR A 135 0.14 -12.64 1.60
N ARG A 136 0.11 -12.65 0.25
CA ARG A 136 0.61 -13.76 -0.57
C ARG A 136 2.08 -14.11 -0.26
N CYS A 137 2.96 -13.12 -0.31
CA CYS A 137 4.36 -13.24 0.10
C CYS A 137 4.83 -11.89 0.66
N LEU A 138 5.06 -11.84 1.97
CA LEU A 138 5.35 -10.59 2.68
C LEU A 138 6.72 -9.99 2.30
N ALA A 139 7.60 -10.74 1.63
CA ALA A 139 8.88 -10.25 1.13
C ALA A 139 8.72 -9.15 0.06
N HIS A 140 7.62 -9.19 -0.70
CA HIS A 140 7.36 -8.24 -1.79
C HIS A 140 6.58 -7.00 -1.34
N CYS A 141 5.99 -7.04 -0.14
CA CYS A 141 5.25 -5.94 0.47
C CYS A 141 6.20 -5.00 1.24
N GLU A 142 6.99 -4.25 0.47
CA GLU A 142 8.06 -3.39 0.98
C GLU A 142 8.01 -1.99 0.34
N VAL A 143 8.51 -0.97 1.06
CA VAL A 143 8.55 0.43 0.58
C VAL A 143 9.17 0.51 -0.81
N GLY A 144 8.46 1.13 -1.74
CA GLY A 144 8.84 1.21 -3.16
C GLY A 144 8.66 -0.08 -4.00
N GLY A 145 8.14 -1.16 -3.40
CA GLY A 145 7.87 -2.43 -4.09
C GLY A 145 6.48 -2.52 -4.72
N GLU A 146 6.35 -3.36 -5.74
CA GLU A 146 5.08 -3.70 -6.37
C GLU A 146 4.78 -5.21 -6.20
N PRO A 147 4.03 -5.62 -5.16
CA PRO A 147 3.79 -7.04 -4.86
C PRO A 147 3.08 -7.82 -5.96
N GLY A 148 2.44 -7.12 -6.91
CA GLY A 148 1.76 -7.69 -8.07
C GLY A 148 2.69 -8.09 -9.22
N ASP A 149 3.92 -7.57 -9.28
CA ASP A 149 4.94 -7.86 -10.30
C ASP A 149 6.27 -8.39 -9.68
N PRO A 150 6.25 -9.48 -8.89
CA PRO A 150 7.38 -9.81 -8.01
C PRO A 150 8.56 -10.53 -8.66
N VAL A 151 8.58 -10.76 -9.99
CA VAL A 151 9.61 -11.61 -10.62
C VAL A 151 10.46 -10.83 -11.61
N TRP A 152 11.73 -10.68 -11.25
CA TRP A 152 12.76 -10.12 -12.12
C TRP A 152 13.63 -11.23 -12.68
N THR A 153 13.81 -11.23 -14.00
CA THR A 153 14.82 -12.09 -14.63
C THR A 153 16.21 -11.45 -14.50
N PRO A 154 17.30 -12.22 -14.58
CA PRO A 154 18.64 -11.65 -14.64
C PRO A 154 18.82 -10.62 -15.77
N ALA A 155 18.12 -10.79 -16.89
CA ALA A 155 18.13 -9.84 -18.00
C ALA A 155 17.46 -8.51 -17.62
N ARG A 156 16.24 -8.52 -17.06
CA ARG A 156 15.54 -7.31 -16.59
C ARG A 156 16.36 -6.58 -15.52
N PHE A 157 17.02 -7.33 -14.63
CA PHE A 157 17.92 -6.74 -13.65
C PHE A 157 19.14 -6.07 -14.30
N GLY A 158 19.72 -6.68 -15.34
CA GLY A 158 20.81 -6.09 -16.13
C GLY A 158 20.40 -4.80 -16.85
N GLU A 159 19.21 -4.77 -17.45
CA GLU A 159 18.63 -3.57 -18.07
C GLU A 159 18.47 -2.44 -17.04
N TRP A 160 17.85 -2.74 -15.90
CA TRP A 160 17.69 -1.77 -14.82
C TRP A 160 19.03 -1.23 -14.29
N LEU A 161 20.06 -2.09 -14.17
CA LEU A 161 21.40 -1.65 -13.78
C LEU A 161 22.01 -0.68 -14.80
N SER A 162 21.73 -0.87 -16.10
CA SER A 162 22.26 -0.03 -17.17
C SER A 162 21.69 1.40 -17.19
N GLU A 163 20.51 1.60 -16.59
CA GLU A 163 19.85 2.91 -16.47
C GLU A 163 20.37 3.75 -15.28
N ARG A 164 21.12 3.15 -14.35
CA ARG A 164 21.61 3.83 -13.15
C ARG A 164 22.73 4.82 -13.48
N THR A 165 22.76 5.94 -12.77
CA THR A 165 23.76 7.00 -12.96
C THR A 165 25.11 6.70 -12.29
N GLY A 166 25.17 5.64 -11.48
CA GLY A 166 26.33 5.28 -10.65
C GLY A 166 26.50 6.16 -9.41
N ARG A 167 25.65 7.18 -9.21
CA ARG A 167 25.60 8.01 -7.99
C ARG A 167 24.43 7.64 -7.08
N ASP A 168 23.52 6.81 -7.58
CA ASP A 168 22.34 6.35 -6.89
C ASP A 168 22.71 5.38 -5.75
N LEU A 169 22.11 5.58 -4.59
CA LEU A 169 22.28 4.67 -3.46
C LEU A 169 21.55 3.34 -3.73
N THR A 170 22.15 2.24 -3.31
CA THR A 170 21.50 0.91 -3.25
C THR A 170 21.31 0.56 -1.78
N LEU A 171 20.07 0.64 -1.29
CA LEU A 171 19.71 0.28 0.07
C LEU A 171 18.97 -1.06 0.09
N THR A 172 19.39 -1.93 1.01
CA THR A 172 18.73 -3.19 1.31
C THR A 172 17.88 -3.09 2.59
N SER A 173 18.26 -2.25 3.54
CA SER A 173 17.47 -1.94 4.75
C SER A 173 17.51 -0.45 5.08
N SER A 174 16.45 0.07 5.71
CA SER A 174 16.40 1.42 6.27
C SER A 174 15.59 1.43 7.57
N HIS A 175 15.49 2.59 8.21
CA HIS A 175 14.61 2.75 9.38
C HIS A 175 13.12 2.69 9.04
N ASP A 176 12.76 2.84 7.74
CA ASP A 176 11.38 2.84 7.25
C ASP A 176 10.99 1.56 6.51
N THR A 177 11.94 0.67 6.19
CA THR A 177 11.60 -0.63 5.58
C THR A 177 10.67 -1.41 6.51
N LYS A 178 9.59 -1.98 5.94
CA LYS A 178 8.61 -2.81 6.65
C LYS A 178 9.31 -4.02 7.27
N ARG A 179 10.33 -4.56 6.60
CA ARG A 179 11.17 -5.68 7.06
C ARG A 179 12.63 -5.45 6.65
N ALA A 180 13.56 -5.77 7.56
CA ALA A 180 14.98 -5.76 7.26
C ALA A 180 15.35 -6.78 6.17
N GLU A 181 16.48 -6.59 5.50
CA GLU A 181 16.93 -7.42 4.37
C GLU A 181 16.96 -8.92 4.67
N ASP A 182 17.56 -9.33 5.80
CA ASP A 182 17.65 -10.74 6.18
C ASP A 182 16.28 -11.35 6.45
N ALA A 183 15.38 -10.57 7.06
CA ALA A 183 14.00 -10.97 7.29
C ALA A 183 13.24 -11.19 5.97
N ARG A 184 13.49 -10.35 4.96
CA ARG A 184 12.95 -10.55 3.61
C ARG A 184 13.59 -11.73 2.91
N MET A 185 14.90 -11.97 3.07
CA MET A 185 15.59 -13.09 2.43
C MET A 185 15.14 -14.44 2.99
N ARG A 186 14.81 -14.56 4.28
CA ARG A 186 14.16 -15.77 4.83
C ARG A 186 12.82 -16.07 4.14
N LEU A 187 12.02 -15.03 3.89
CA LEU A 187 10.75 -15.16 3.17
C LEU A 187 10.95 -15.47 1.68
N VAL A 188 12.00 -14.94 1.03
CA VAL A 188 12.35 -15.34 -0.34
C VAL A 188 12.76 -16.80 -0.39
N ALA A 189 13.61 -17.25 0.54
CA ALA A 189 14.03 -18.66 0.64
C ALA A 189 12.83 -19.61 0.82
N MET A 190 11.83 -19.22 1.63
CA MET A 190 10.57 -19.94 1.78
C MET A 190 9.87 -20.19 0.43
N THR A 191 9.93 -19.25 -0.52
CA THR A 191 9.32 -19.43 -1.85
C THR A 191 9.99 -20.52 -2.70
N HIS A 192 11.25 -20.87 -2.40
CA HIS A 192 11.99 -21.94 -3.07
C HIS A 192 11.74 -23.32 -2.44
N LEU A 193 11.03 -23.38 -1.31
CA LEU A 193 10.75 -24.62 -0.57
C LEU A 193 9.23 -24.78 -0.34
N PRO A 194 8.41 -24.80 -1.41
CA PRO A 194 6.95 -24.74 -1.28
C PRO A 194 6.38 -25.92 -0.50
N ASP A 195 6.93 -27.12 -0.65
CA ASP A 195 6.48 -28.31 0.09
C ASP A 195 6.78 -28.18 1.58
N ALA A 196 7.98 -27.72 1.94
CA ALA A 196 8.32 -27.50 3.34
C ALA A 196 7.43 -26.42 3.97
N PHE A 197 7.18 -25.32 3.25
CA PHE A 197 6.29 -24.27 3.74
C PHE A 197 4.84 -24.76 3.86
N ALA A 198 4.38 -25.63 2.96
CA ALA A 198 3.07 -26.27 3.08
C ALA A 198 2.97 -27.12 4.36
N HIS A 199 4.04 -27.84 4.75
CA HIS A 199 4.08 -28.57 6.03
C HIS A 199 4.01 -27.62 7.23
N VAL A 200 4.80 -26.53 7.25
CA VAL A 200 4.72 -25.49 8.30
C VAL A 200 3.31 -24.92 8.39
N TRP A 201 2.69 -24.61 7.25
CA TRP A 201 1.32 -24.13 7.21
C TRP A 201 0.31 -25.13 7.77
N GLN A 202 0.41 -26.43 7.44
CA GLN A 202 -0.47 -27.44 8.02
C GLN A 202 -0.25 -27.59 9.53
N ALA A 203 0.99 -27.61 9.99
CA ALA A 203 1.33 -27.69 11.41
C ALA A 203 0.75 -26.51 12.21
N SER A 204 0.65 -25.32 11.60
CA SER A 204 0.06 -24.13 12.26
C SER A 204 -1.41 -24.32 12.68
N LYS A 205 -2.11 -25.34 12.17
CA LYS A 205 -3.48 -25.69 12.57
C LYS A 205 -3.56 -26.36 13.94
N ALA A 206 -2.47 -26.98 14.39
CA ALA A 206 -2.40 -27.68 15.66
C ALA A 206 -1.98 -26.76 16.83
N VAL A 207 -1.41 -25.59 16.51
CA VAL A 207 -1.02 -24.57 17.50
C VAL A 207 -2.26 -24.06 18.23
N ASP A 208 -2.13 -23.83 19.53
CA ASP A 208 -3.25 -23.36 20.35
C ASP A 208 -3.84 -22.04 19.82
N GLY A 209 -5.17 -21.91 19.90
CA GLY A 209 -5.91 -20.77 19.37
C GLY A 209 -6.13 -20.75 17.85
N ALA A 210 -5.47 -21.61 17.06
CA ALA A 210 -5.54 -21.58 15.59
C ALA A 210 -6.97 -21.62 15.00
N PRO A 211 -7.94 -22.41 15.53
CA PRO A 211 -9.32 -22.42 15.00
C PRO A 211 -10.09 -21.10 15.19
N LYS A 212 -9.60 -20.21 16.06
CA LYS A 212 -10.26 -18.93 16.40
C LYS A 212 -9.72 -17.75 15.57
N VAL A 213 -8.74 -17.98 14.69
CA VAL A 213 -8.06 -16.94 13.90
C VAL A 213 -8.41 -17.10 12.42
N ASP A 214 -8.71 -15.98 11.74
CA ASP A 214 -8.93 -15.97 10.28
C ASP A 214 -7.69 -16.59 9.58
N PRO A 215 -7.86 -17.56 8.65
CA PRO A 215 -6.75 -18.18 7.94
C PRO A 215 -5.79 -17.16 7.27
N ARG A 216 -6.26 -16.01 6.81
CA ARG A 216 -5.42 -14.95 6.23
C ARG A 216 -4.50 -14.31 7.28
N ILE A 217 -5.02 -14.09 8.50
CA ILE A 217 -4.24 -13.57 9.63
C ILE A 217 -3.24 -14.63 10.09
N ARG A 218 -3.65 -15.91 10.16
CA ARG A 218 -2.73 -17.01 10.49
C ARG A 218 -1.60 -17.12 9.46
N TRP A 219 -1.94 -16.98 8.17
CA TRP A 219 -0.98 -16.99 7.07
C TRP A 219 0.04 -15.85 7.18
N TYR A 220 -0.43 -14.66 7.55
CA TYR A 220 0.43 -13.51 7.85
C TYR A 220 1.33 -13.81 9.06
N ALA A 221 0.77 -14.34 10.16
CA ALA A 221 1.49 -14.64 11.40
C ALA A 221 2.63 -15.65 11.19
N VAL A 222 2.38 -16.72 10.43
CA VAL A 222 3.40 -17.74 10.13
C VAL A 222 4.55 -17.13 9.31
N GLN A 223 4.27 -16.32 8.29
CA GLN A 223 5.32 -15.62 7.54
C GLN A 223 6.08 -14.63 8.44
N SER A 224 5.38 -13.85 9.26
CA SER A 224 6.03 -12.91 10.17
C SER A 224 6.89 -13.60 11.23
N LEU A 225 6.51 -14.80 11.70
CA LEU A 225 7.37 -15.63 12.52
C LEU A 225 8.66 -15.95 11.77
N LEU A 226 8.58 -16.50 10.54
CA LEU A 226 9.76 -16.86 9.75
C LEU A 226 10.68 -15.65 9.47
N ALA A 227 10.09 -14.48 9.23
CA ALA A 227 10.84 -13.25 9.03
C ALA A 227 11.59 -12.82 10.30
N LEU A 228 10.95 -12.94 11.47
CA LEU A 228 11.50 -12.58 12.78
C LEU A 228 12.35 -13.69 13.41
N TRP A 229 12.37 -14.89 12.84
CA TRP A 229 13.01 -16.05 13.46
C TRP A 229 14.53 -15.91 13.45
N GLU A 230 15.11 -16.01 14.64
CA GLU A 230 16.55 -15.98 14.90
C GLU A 230 16.85 -16.91 16.07
N ASP A 231 17.94 -17.69 15.97
CA ASP A 231 18.32 -18.64 17.02
C ASP A 231 18.62 -17.92 18.34
N GLY A 232 18.10 -18.45 19.45
CA GLY A 232 18.27 -17.88 20.78
C GLY A 232 17.51 -16.57 21.07
N ARG A 233 16.67 -16.08 20.15
CA ARG A 233 15.85 -14.88 20.39
C ARG A 233 14.82 -15.11 21.51
N GLN A 234 14.87 -14.28 22.55
CA GLN A 234 14.04 -14.45 23.76
C GLN A 234 12.74 -13.65 23.73
N ASP A 235 12.64 -12.61 22.90
CA ASP A 235 11.51 -11.69 22.82
C ASP A 235 10.53 -12.01 21.67
N LEU A 236 10.67 -13.18 21.03
CA LEU A 236 9.92 -13.55 19.82
C LEU A 236 8.40 -13.55 20.04
N GLU A 237 7.93 -13.98 21.22
CA GLU A 237 6.51 -13.97 21.58
C GLU A 237 5.94 -12.54 21.56
N ASP A 238 6.56 -11.62 22.29
CA ASP A 238 6.13 -10.22 22.37
C ASP A 238 6.29 -9.51 21.03
N ARG A 239 7.39 -9.77 20.32
CA ARG A 239 7.71 -9.16 19.03
C ARG A 239 6.69 -9.55 17.95
N LEU A 240 6.30 -10.81 17.90
CA LEU A 240 5.33 -11.30 16.91
C LEU A 240 3.92 -10.82 17.23
N ALA A 241 3.51 -10.87 18.51
CA ALA A 241 2.21 -10.37 18.95
C ALA A 241 2.04 -8.87 18.65
N GLY A 242 3.00 -8.03 19.08
CA GLY A 242 2.96 -6.60 18.80
C GLY A 242 3.07 -6.27 17.31
N HIS A 243 3.74 -7.12 16.51
CA HIS A 243 3.73 -6.97 15.06
C HIS A 243 2.36 -7.29 14.45
N LEU A 244 1.63 -8.29 14.97
CA LEU A 244 0.26 -8.57 14.53
C LEU A 244 -0.72 -7.47 14.91
N GLU A 245 -0.65 -6.93 16.13
CA GLU A 245 -1.44 -5.77 16.55
C GLU A 245 -1.30 -4.62 15.54
N LYS A 246 -0.04 -4.24 15.25
CA LYS A 246 0.27 -3.25 14.22
C LYS A 246 -0.33 -3.64 12.87
N ALA A 247 -0.06 -4.86 12.39
CA ALA A 247 -0.52 -5.30 11.08
C ALA A 247 -2.05 -5.25 10.92
N LEU A 248 -2.80 -5.64 11.95
CA LEU A 248 -4.26 -5.60 11.96
C LEU A 248 -4.78 -4.16 11.91
N ARG A 249 -4.15 -3.26 12.66
CA ARG A 249 -4.52 -1.83 12.69
C ARG A 249 -4.18 -1.10 11.40
N GLU A 250 -3.05 -1.41 10.78
CA GLU A 250 -2.67 -0.88 9.46
C GLU A 250 -3.58 -1.43 8.35
N ALA A 251 -3.96 -2.71 8.43
CA ALA A 251 -4.88 -3.32 7.46
C ALA A 251 -6.29 -2.71 7.50
N ARG A 252 -6.77 -2.21 8.64
CA ARG A 252 -8.07 -1.50 8.77
C ARG A 252 -9.30 -2.29 8.33
N GLU A 253 -9.21 -3.63 8.32
CA GLU A 253 -10.34 -4.51 7.97
C GLU A 253 -11.20 -4.83 9.20
N VAL A 254 -10.58 -4.99 10.37
CA VAL A 254 -11.24 -5.44 11.61
C VAL A 254 -11.07 -4.47 12.78
N THR A 255 -9.94 -3.77 12.84
CA THR A 255 -9.54 -2.82 13.87
C THR A 255 -8.71 -1.69 13.23
N ASN A 256 -8.50 -0.57 13.91
CA ASN A 256 -7.65 0.52 13.44
C ASN A 256 -7.11 1.33 14.62
N TRP A 257 -6.12 2.20 14.36
CA TRP A 257 -5.47 3.03 15.37
C TRP A 257 -6.42 4.02 16.08
N THR A 258 -7.47 4.49 15.43
CA THR A 258 -8.39 5.49 16.01
C THR A 258 -9.46 4.85 16.90
N HIS A 259 -9.91 3.65 16.53
CA HIS A 259 -10.93 2.89 17.25
C HIS A 259 -10.49 1.42 17.38
N PRO A 260 -9.54 1.11 18.29
CA PRO A 260 -9.07 -0.25 18.49
C PRO A 260 -10.19 -1.18 18.93
N ARG A 261 -10.21 -2.40 18.39
CA ARG A 261 -11.10 -3.49 18.80
C ARG A 261 -10.28 -4.58 19.50
N GLU A 262 -9.98 -4.35 20.78
CA GLU A 262 -9.11 -5.22 21.59
C GLU A 262 -9.54 -6.70 21.56
N GLU A 263 -10.84 -7.00 21.61
CA GLU A 263 -11.33 -8.38 21.55
C GLU A 263 -11.02 -9.07 20.20
N ALA A 264 -10.98 -8.32 19.11
CA ALA A 264 -10.64 -8.82 17.78
C ALA A 264 -9.13 -8.97 17.59
N GLU A 265 -8.34 -8.17 18.32
CA GLU A 265 -6.87 -8.19 18.33
C GLU A 265 -6.32 -9.34 19.20
N ALA A 266 -6.96 -9.60 20.34
CA ALA A 266 -6.50 -10.58 21.34
C ALA A 266 -6.32 -12.01 20.76
N ARG A 267 -7.26 -12.48 19.93
CA ARG A 267 -7.20 -13.85 19.39
C ARG A 267 -5.98 -14.07 18.47
N PRO A 268 -5.72 -13.22 17.46
CA PRO A 268 -4.47 -13.24 16.70
C PRO A 268 -3.21 -13.11 17.56
N GLU A 269 -3.21 -12.24 18.56
CA GLU A 269 -2.06 -12.01 19.43
C GLU A 269 -1.73 -13.23 20.29
N ASP A 270 -2.72 -13.82 20.95
CA ASP A 270 -2.57 -15.05 21.73
C ASP A 270 -2.05 -16.20 20.85
N PHE A 271 -2.59 -16.33 19.64
CA PHE A 271 -2.10 -17.29 18.66
C PHE A 271 -0.64 -17.03 18.27
N ALA A 272 -0.25 -15.77 18.03
CA ALA A 272 1.14 -15.42 17.74
C ALA A 272 2.09 -15.80 18.89
N ARG A 273 1.68 -15.56 20.15
CA ARG A 273 2.46 -15.95 21.33
C ARG A 273 2.62 -17.47 21.40
N ALA A 274 1.52 -18.22 21.23
CA ALA A 274 1.55 -19.68 21.22
C ALA A 274 2.46 -20.22 20.10
N LEU A 275 2.33 -19.67 18.89
CA LEU A 275 3.14 -20.02 17.72
C LEU A 275 4.63 -19.77 17.96
N ALA A 276 4.99 -18.58 18.46
CA ALA A 276 6.37 -18.23 18.76
C ALA A 276 6.96 -19.07 19.91
N ARG A 277 6.16 -19.40 20.92
CA ARG A 277 6.60 -20.26 22.03
C ARG A 277 6.90 -21.68 21.57
N GLU A 278 6.02 -22.23 20.73
CA GLU A 278 6.15 -23.59 20.23
C GLU A 278 7.32 -23.72 19.25
N TRP A 279 7.46 -22.76 18.32
CA TRP A 279 8.41 -22.88 17.20
C TRP A 279 9.66 -22.02 17.33
N GLY A 280 9.77 -21.22 18.40
CA GLY A 280 10.92 -20.33 18.62
C GLY A 280 12.25 -21.06 18.80
N ARG A 281 12.22 -22.35 19.19
CA ARG A 281 13.42 -23.20 19.33
C ARG A 281 13.63 -24.16 18.17
N GLY A 282 12.71 -24.20 17.22
CA GLY A 282 12.75 -25.09 16.07
C GLY A 282 11.41 -25.11 15.35
N LEU A 283 11.44 -25.06 14.02
CA LEU A 283 10.24 -25.23 13.20
C LEU A 283 9.71 -26.67 13.28
N PRO A 284 8.43 -26.90 12.91
CA PRO A 284 7.84 -28.23 12.86
C PRO A 284 8.64 -29.21 11.99
N ASP A 285 8.51 -30.51 12.30
CA ASP A 285 9.14 -31.59 11.53
C ASP A 285 8.79 -31.49 10.03
N GLY A 286 9.81 -31.63 9.18
CA GLY A 286 9.68 -31.49 7.72
C GLY A 286 9.99 -30.09 7.17
N ALA A 287 10.22 -29.10 8.03
CA ALA A 287 10.80 -27.82 7.64
C ALA A 287 12.34 -27.85 7.80
N PRO A 288 13.13 -27.71 6.71
CA PRO A 288 14.57 -27.56 6.84
C PRO A 288 14.87 -26.25 7.58
N ARG A 289 15.92 -26.28 8.42
CA ARG A 289 16.45 -25.08 9.08
C ARG A 289 17.07 -24.13 8.08
#